data_AF-A0AAW1SVC7-F1
#
_entry.id   AF-A0AAW1SVC7-F1
#
_cell.length_a   1.000
_cell.length_b   1.000
_cell.length_c   1.000
_cell.angle_alpha   90.00
_cell.angle_beta   90.00
_cell.angle_gamma   90.00
#
_symmetry.space_group_name_H-M   'P 1'
#
loop_
_entity.id
_entity.type
_entity.pdbx_description
1 polymer ?
#
loop_
_entity_poly.entity_id
_entity_poly.type
_entity_poly.pdbx_seq_one_letter_code
_entity_poly.pdbx_strand_id
1 'polypeptide(L)'
;MFEFAQNFFRRDQPFCVGEFPQIWASFIDAFIDTIHAQGPAATRPTQIAEPVTFLPAAERIVAIGDLHGDVDKTKRALRLGGLIDEAGNWTGGHTVAVQVGDQLDRGGNEVEILYLLERLQKQAARAGGALHVLNGNHEFMNIAGDVRYATQQGSTDFLRWRTVQGIGDNMKSSCGCGPAQGWCSR
;
A
#
# COMPACT_ATOMS: atom_id res chain seq x y z
N MET A 1 -9.22 26.79 -18.28
CA MET A 1 -8.71 25.49 -17.78
C MET A 1 -9.85 24.50 -17.52
N PHE A 2 -10.94 24.91 -16.87
CA PHE A 2 -12.12 24.05 -16.59
C PHE A 2 -12.85 23.54 -17.85
N GLU A 3 -13.12 24.39 -18.85
CA GLU A 3 -13.75 23.98 -20.12
C GLU A 3 -12.87 23.04 -20.98
N PHE A 4 -11.54 23.20 -20.90
CA PHE A 4 -10.60 22.37 -21.66
C PHE A 4 -10.58 20.93 -21.13
N ALA A 5 -10.58 20.76 -19.80
CA ALA A 5 -10.68 19.45 -19.17
C ALA A 5 -12.03 18.77 -19.45
N GLN A 6 -13.14 19.52 -19.39
CA GLN A 6 -14.47 18.97 -19.63
C GLN A 6 -14.67 18.41 -21.03
N ASN A 7 -14.01 18.96 -22.06
CA ASN A 7 -14.11 18.44 -23.43
C ASN A 7 -13.25 17.20 -23.67
N PHE A 8 -12.14 17.04 -22.96
CA PHE A 8 -11.16 15.97 -23.17
C PHE A 8 -11.54 14.66 -22.45
N PHE A 9 -12.21 14.76 -21.29
CA PHE A 9 -12.60 13.61 -20.47
C PHE A 9 -14.06 13.15 -20.66
N ARG A 10 -14.70 13.44 -21.81
CA ARG A 10 -16.03 12.86 -22.10
C ARG A 10 -15.90 11.39 -22.48
N ARG A 11 -16.89 10.58 -22.08
CA ARG A 11 -16.96 9.12 -22.31
C ARG A 11 -16.65 8.69 -23.74
N ASP A 12 -17.05 9.48 -24.72
CA ASP A 12 -16.95 9.21 -26.15
C ASP A 12 -15.65 9.72 -26.80
N GLN A 13 -14.78 10.40 -26.04
CA GLN A 13 -13.55 10.96 -26.59
C GLN A 13 -12.50 9.88 -26.80
N PRO A 14 -11.64 10.03 -27.83
CA PRO A 14 -10.54 9.10 -28.10
C PRO A 14 -9.65 8.85 -26.88
N PHE A 15 -9.47 9.89 -26.04
CA PHE A 15 -8.77 9.75 -24.76
C PHE A 15 -9.46 8.72 -23.86
N CYS A 16 -10.74 8.87 -23.49
CA CYS A 16 -11.40 7.93 -22.57
C CYS A 16 -11.55 6.49 -23.14
N VAL A 17 -11.69 6.35 -24.45
CA VAL A 17 -11.93 5.04 -25.10
C VAL A 17 -10.64 4.27 -25.40
N GLY A 18 -9.56 4.98 -25.76
CA GLY A 18 -8.32 4.39 -26.27
C GLY A 18 -7.10 4.59 -25.37
N GLU A 19 -6.83 5.84 -24.98
CA GLU A 19 -5.59 6.20 -24.30
C GLU A 19 -5.70 6.11 -22.78
N PHE A 20 -6.82 6.55 -22.22
CA PHE A 20 -7.06 6.57 -20.78
C PHE A 20 -6.95 5.19 -20.16
N PRO A 21 -7.52 4.09 -20.70
CA PRO A 21 -7.31 2.77 -20.11
C PRO A 21 -5.85 2.33 -20.14
N GLN A 22 -5.05 2.74 -21.14
CA GLN A 22 -3.64 2.38 -21.28
C GLN A 22 -2.72 3.26 -20.44
N ILE A 23 -2.99 4.56 -20.35
CA ILE A 23 -2.30 5.51 -19.47
C ILE A 23 -2.67 5.22 -18.02
N TRP A 24 -3.94 4.92 -17.76
CA TRP A 24 -4.41 4.55 -16.44
C TRP A 24 -3.92 3.16 -16.06
N ALA A 25 -3.92 2.17 -16.95
CA ALA A 25 -3.28 0.88 -16.68
C ALA A 25 -1.77 1.02 -16.53
N SER A 26 -1.05 1.80 -17.32
CA SER A 26 0.40 2.00 -17.13
C SER A 26 0.73 2.89 -15.93
N PHE A 27 -0.14 3.84 -15.55
CA PHE A 27 -0.05 4.58 -14.29
C PHE A 27 -0.37 3.66 -13.12
N ILE A 28 -1.42 2.85 -13.20
CA ILE A 28 -1.79 1.84 -12.21
C ILE A 28 -0.66 0.84 -12.12
N ASP A 29 -0.19 0.22 -13.19
CA ASP A 29 0.91 -0.73 -13.24
C ASP A 29 2.21 -0.09 -12.77
N ALA A 30 2.54 1.15 -13.16
CA ALA A 30 3.68 1.85 -12.53
C ALA A 30 3.42 2.15 -11.04
N PHE A 31 2.20 2.48 -10.63
CA PHE A 31 1.80 2.73 -9.24
C PHE A 31 1.58 1.42 -8.46
N ILE A 32 1.46 0.28 -9.11
CA ILE A 32 1.20 -1.07 -8.60
C ILE A 32 2.53 -1.82 -8.50
N ASP A 33 3.32 -1.79 -9.56
CA ASP A 33 4.70 -2.26 -9.62
C ASP A 33 5.62 -1.41 -8.76
N THR A 34 5.34 -0.10 -8.61
CA THR A 34 6.08 0.74 -7.66
C THR A 34 5.43 0.74 -6.27
N ILE A 35 4.10 0.61 -6.10
CA ILE A 35 3.44 0.92 -4.81
C ILE A 35 2.22 0.04 -4.36
N HIS A 36 1.47 -0.74 -5.15
CA HIS A 36 0.27 -1.46 -4.64
C HIS A 36 -0.12 -2.78 -5.32
N ALA A 37 -0.80 -3.70 -4.61
CA ALA A 37 -1.49 -4.83 -5.26
C ALA A 37 -2.62 -4.34 -6.16
N GLN A 38 -2.98 -5.18 -7.12
CA GLN A 38 -4.13 -5.12 -8.01
C GLN A 38 -5.49 -5.23 -7.29
N GLY A 39 -5.77 -4.40 -6.27
CA GLY A 39 -6.92 -4.58 -5.38
C GLY A 39 -7.88 -3.39 -5.32
N PRO A 40 -9.20 -3.59 -5.45
CA PRO A 40 -10.20 -2.62 -4.98
C PRO A 40 -10.10 -2.42 -3.46
N ALA A 41 -10.75 -1.38 -2.92
CA ALA A 41 -10.90 -1.20 -1.48
C ALA A 41 -11.38 -2.51 -0.84
N ALA A 42 -10.74 -2.92 0.27
CA ALA A 42 -11.07 -4.16 0.95
C ALA A 42 -12.57 -4.21 1.24
N THR A 43 -13.26 -5.18 0.63
CA THR A 43 -14.66 -5.42 0.95
C THR A 43 -14.75 -5.84 2.41
N ARG A 44 -15.70 -5.26 3.14
CA ARG A 44 -15.96 -5.69 4.51
C ARG A 44 -16.25 -7.20 4.48
N PRO A 45 -15.46 -8.04 5.18
CA PRO A 45 -15.70 -9.47 5.17
C PRO A 45 -17.13 -9.75 5.65
N THR A 46 -17.90 -10.47 4.86
CA THR A 46 -19.27 -10.89 5.21
C THR A 46 -19.26 -11.91 6.35
N GLN A 47 -18.10 -12.55 6.57
CA GLN A 47 -17.81 -13.44 7.69
C GLN A 47 -16.44 -13.09 8.25
N ILE A 48 -16.35 -12.89 9.56
CA ILE A 48 -15.08 -12.81 10.27
C ILE A 48 -14.65 -14.26 10.50
N ALA A 49 -13.62 -14.71 9.78
CA ALA A 49 -13.01 -16.00 10.07
C ALA A 49 -12.42 -15.96 11.50
N GLU A 50 -12.48 -17.09 12.21
CA GLU A 50 -11.79 -17.21 13.50
C GLU A 50 -10.30 -16.87 13.31
N PRO A 51 -9.73 -16.04 14.21
CA PRO A 51 -8.35 -15.63 14.07
C PRO A 51 -7.44 -16.86 14.17
N VAL A 52 -6.48 -16.95 13.25
CA VAL A 52 -5.42 -17.97 13.34
C VAL A 52 -4.59 -17.66 14.60
N THR A 53 -4.66 -18.54 15.59
CA THR A 53 -3.96 -18.40 16.88
C THR A 53 -2.68 -19.23 16.95
N PHE A 54 -2.44 -20.10 15.97
CA PHE A 54 -1.26 -20.93 15.89
C PHE A 54 -0.74 -20.99 14.45
N LEU A 55 0.55 -20.75 14.28
CA LEU A 55 1.26 -20.94 13.03
C LEU A 55 2.25 -22.11 13.19
N PRO A 56 2.48 -22.91 12.13
CA PRO A 56 3.49 -23.97 12.17
C PRO A 56 4.88 -23.39 12.45
N ALA A 57 5.73 -24.19 13.09
CA ALA A 57 7.09 -23.79 13.39
C ALA A 57 7.88 -23.48 12.10
N ALA A 58 8.60 -22.35 12.10
CA ALA A 58 9.49 -21.96 11.02
C ALA A 58 10.94 -22.28 11.39
N GLU A 59 11.74 -22.67 10.39
CA GLU A 59 13.17 -22.92 10.56
C GLU A 59 13.94 -21.67 11.01
N ARG A 60 13.54 -20.51 10.48
CA ARG A 60 14.11 -19.21 10.81
C ARG A 60 13.00 -18.17 11.00
N ILE A 61 13.05 -17.49 12.14
CA ILE A 61 12.18 -16.36 12.46
C ILE A 61 13.00 -15.11 12.66
N VAL A 62 12.58 -13.99 12.07
CA VAL A 62 13.18 -12.67 12.27
C VAL A 62 12.10 -11.70 12.75
N ALA A 63 12.25 -11.16 13.95
CA ALA A 63 11.36 -10.13 14.48
C ALA A 63 11.94 -8.73 14.22
N ILE A 64 11.10 -7.84 13.70
CA ILE A 64 11.42 -6.44 13.41
C ILE A 64 10.55 -5.56 14.32
N GLY A 65 11.21 -4.67 15.05
CA GLY A 65 10.58 -3.72 15.97
C GLY A 65 9.79 -2.61 15.26
N ASP A 66 9.51 -1.57 16.04
CA ASP A 66 8.80 -0.37 15.63
C ASP A 66 9.52 0.34 14.47
N LEU A 67 8.74 0.89 13.54
CA LEU A 67 9.26 1.52 12.32
C LEU A 67 9.07 3.04 12.32
N HIS A 68 7.92 3.49 12.86
CA HIS A 68 7.63 4.91 13.08
C HIS A 68 7.90 5.82 11.88
N GLY A 69 7.31 5.50 10.73
CA GLY A 69 7.38 6.36 9.56
C GLY A 69 8.79 6.62 9.02
N ASP A 70 9.82 5.87 9.43
CA ASP A 70 11.22 6.00 8.96
C ASP A 70 11.58 4.84 8.01
N VAL A 71 11.35 5.08 6.71
CA VAL A 71 11.55 4.04 5.69
C VAL A 71 13.02 3.65 5.52
N ASP A 72 13.95 4.57 5.77
CA ASP A 72 15.37 4.31 5.61
C ASP A 72 15.89 3.41 6.72
N LYS A 73 15.50 3.66 7.99
CA LYS A 73 15.78 2.74 9.10
C LYS A 73 15.10 1.40 8.90
N THR A 74 13.87 1.39 8.38
CA THR A 74 13.14 0.16 8.05
C THR A 74 13.92 -0.69 7.05
N LYS A 75 14.33 -0.12 5.91
CA LYS A 75 15.13 -0.82 4.89
C LYS A 75 16.46 -1.33 5.47
N ARG A 76 17.14 -0.53 6.30
CA ARG A 76 18.37 -0.97 6.99
C ARG A 76 18.13 -2.16 7.91
N ALA A 77 17.09 -2.12 8.75
CA ALA A 77 16.76 -3.22 9.66
C ALA A 77 16.43 -4.51 8.91
N LEU A 78 15.65 -4.40 7.83
CA LEU A 78 15.31 -5.54 6.97
C LEU A 78 16.54 -6.13 6.27
N ARG A 79 17.47 -5.30 5.78
CA ARG A 79 18.75 -5.78 5.19
C ARG A 79 19.62 -6.48 6.22
N LEU A 80 19.73 -5.92 7.43
CA LEU A 80 20.46 -6.56 8.54
C LEU A 80 19.86 -7.92 8.91
N GLY A 81 18.54 -8.07 8.81
CA GLY A 81 17.84 -9.35 8.99
C GLY A 81 18.04 -10.36 7.85
N GLY A 82 18.64 -9.94 6.73
CA GLY A 82 18.75 -10.73 5.49
C GLY A 82 17.43 -10.88 4.75
N LEU A 83 16.45 -10.00 5.01
CA LEU A 83 15.09 -10.11 4.48
C LEU A 83 14.93 -9.44 3.12
N ILE A 84 15.73 -8.41 2.82
CA ILE A 84 15.69 -7.69 1.54
C ILE A 84 17.08 -7.42 0.97
N ASP A 85 17.15 -7.23 -0.34
CA ASP A 85 18.35 -6.77 -1.06
C ASP A 85 18.51 -5.24 -1.08
N GLU A 86 19.53 -4.75 -1.79
CA GLU A 86 19.77 -3.32 -1.98
C GLU A 86 18.65 -2.62 -2.75
N ALA A 87 18.01 -3.31 -3.70
CA ALA A 87 16.84 -2.82 -4.43
C ALA A 87 15.54 -2.86 -3.59
N GLY A 88 15.61 -3.41 -2.37
CA GLY A 88 14.49 -3.55 -1.45
C GLY A 88 13.51 -4.66 -1.82
N ASN A 89 13.94 -5.67 -2.57
CA ASN A 89 13.15 -6.87 -2.86
C ASN A 89 13.42 -7.95 -1.83
N TRP A 90 12.42 -8.79 -1.56
CA TRP A 90 12.55 -9.92 -0.65
C TRP A 90 13.64 -10.89 -1.10
N THR A 91 14.55 -11.20 -0.17
CA THR A 91 15.60 -12.20 -0.32
C THR A 91 15.67 -13.17 0.87
N GLY A 92 14.71 -13.09 1.80
CA GLY A 92 14.65 -13.93 2.99
C GLY A 92 14.32 -15.41 2.73
N GLY A 93 14.04 -15.81 1.47
CA GLY A 93 13.65 -17.17 1.11
C GLY A 93 12.43 -17.64 1.92
N HIS A 94 12.56 -18.78 2.59
CA HIS A 94 11.52 -19.39 3.42
C HIS A 94 11.44 -18.80 4.85
N THR A 95 12.19 -17.73 5.14
CA THR A 95 12.16 -17.07 6.46
C THR A 95 10.75 -16.58 6.78
N VAL A 96 10.34 -16.73 8.05
CA VAL A 96 9.17 -16.06 8.60
C VAL A 96 9.63 -14.78 9.30
N ALA A 97 9.28 -13.62 8.74
CA ALA A 97 9.51 -12.33 9.35
C ALA A 97 8.25 -11.86 10.10
N VAL A 98 8.43 -11.17 11.22
CA VAL A 98 7.34 -10.59 12.00
C VAL A 98 7.67 -9.12 12.28
N GLN A 99 6.92 -8.19 11.70
CA GLN A 99 6.94 -6.78 12.07
C GLN A 99 5.93 -6.60 13.20
N VAL A 100 6.39 -6.13 14.37
CA VAL A 100 5.66 -6.31 15.64
C VAL A 100 4.70 -5.17 16.01
N GLY A 101 4.39 -4.25 15.11
CA GLY A 101 3.53 -3.09 15.41
C GLY A 101 4.24 -1.75 15.25
N ASP A 102 3.50 -0.65 15.36
CA ASP A 102 4.03 0.72 15.35
C ASP A 102 4.77 1.05 14.05
N GLN A 103 4.05 0.84 12.94
CA GLN A 103 4.52 1.25 11.61
C GLN A 103 4.45 2.77 11.46
N LEU A 104 3.41 3.37 12.04
CA LEU A 104 3.04 4.77 11.84
C LEU A 104 3.61 5.71 12.92
N ASP A 105 3.46 7.01 12.65
CA ASP A 105 3.76 8.15 13.52
C ASP A 105 5.25 8.40 13.76
N ARG A 106 5.57 9.58 14.33
CA ARG A 106 6.92 10.09 14.65
C ARG A 106 7.85 10.34 13.45
N GLY A 107 7.67 9.61 12.35
CA GLY A 107 8.38 9.79 11.09
C GLY A 107 7.60 10.62 10.08
N GLY A 108 7.83 10.36 8.79
CA GLY A 108 7.23 11.14 7.70
C GLY A 108 7.09 10.40 6.37
N ASN A 109 7.36 9.09 6.35
CA ASN A 109 7.22 8.19 5.21
C ASN A 109 6.13 7.14 5.49
N GLU A 110 5.02 7.57 6.08
CA GLU A 110 3.95 6.70 6.59
C GLU A 110 3.38 5.80 5.50
N VAL A 111 3.03 6.42 4.37
CA VAL A 111 2.42 5.75 3.22
C VAL A 111 3.44 4.80 2.58
N GLU A 112 4.70 5.22 2.43
CA GLU A 112 5.76 4.38 1.86
C GLU A 112 6.03 3.13 2.69
N ILE A 113 6.00 3.21 4.04
CA ILE A 113 6.20 2.04 4.91
C ILE A 113 5.08 1.03 4.74
N LEU A 114 3.82 1.47 4.79
CA LEU A 114 2.67 0.58 4.61
C LEU A 114 2.80 -0.18 3.28
N TYR A 115 3.24 0.51 2.23
CA TYR A 115 3.46 -0.09 0.92
C TYR A 115 4.65 -1.02 0.83
N LEU A 116 5.78 -0.64 1.41
CA LEU A 116 6.94 -1.50 1.50
C LEU A 116 6.57 -2.83 2.16
N LEU A 117 5.87 -2.78 3.29
CA LEU A 117 5.44 -3.97 4.01
C LEU A 117 4.45 -4.81 3.20
N GLU A 118 3.44 -4.21 2.57
CA GLU A 118 2.50 -4.92 1.71
C GLU A 118 3.18 -5.62 0.52
N ARG A 119 4.13 -4.95 -0.13
CA ARG A 119 4.92 -5.54 -1.24
C ARG A 119 5.77 -6.71 -0.75
N LEU A 120 6.46 -6.55 0.37
CA LEU A 120 7.29 -7.60 0.94
C LEU A 120 6.48 -8.81 1.42
N GLN A 121 5.28 -8.62 1.97
CA GLN A 121 4.37 -9.72 2.30
C GLN A 121 4.09 -10.61 1.09
N LYS A 122 3.78 -10.01 -0.07
CA LYS A 122 3.54 -10.76 -1.32
C LYS A 122 4.80 -11.45 -1.83
N GLN A 123 5.93 -10.77 -1.81
CA GLN A 123 7.20 -11.34 -2.28
C GLN A 123 7.65 -12.50 -1.39
N ALA A 124 7.53 -12.36 -0.06
CA ALA A 124 7.80 -13.41 0.90
C ALA A 124 6.95 -14.65 0.64
N ALA A 125 5.63 -14.46 0.50
CA ALA A 125 4.71 -15.57 0.19
C ALA A 125 5.05 -16.29 -1.12
N ARG A 126 5.40 -15.53 -2.18
CA ARG A 126 5.84 -16.11 -3.47
C ARG A 126 7.14 -16.90 -3.36
N ALA A 127 8.01 -16.53 -2.43
CA ALA A 127 9.29 -17.21 -2.16
C ALA A 127 9.17 -18.37 -1.16
N GLY A 128 7.96 -18.71 -0.70
CA GLY A 128 7.74 -19.77 0.30
C GLY A 128 8.02 -19.35 1.75
N GLY A 129 8.30 -18.07 2.00
CA GLY A 129 8.40 -17.48 3.33
C GLY A 129 7.13 -16.73 3.73
N ALA A 130 7.23 -15.91 4.77
CA ALA A 130 6.15 -15.03 5.19
C ALA A 130 6.68 -13.75 5.81
N LEU A 131 5.91 -12.67 5.70
CA LEU A 131 6.04 -11.49 6.54
C LEU A 131 4.69 -11.29 7.22
N HIS A 132 4.67 -11.31 8.55
CA HIS A 132 3.48 -10.99 9.34
C HIS A 132 3.63 -9.58 9.90
N VAL A 133 2.67 -8.70 9.60
CA VAL A 133 2.65 -7.32 10.10
C VAL A 133 1.57 -7.24 11.17
N LEU A 134 1.97 -6.93 12.39
CA LEU A 134 1.06 -6.78 13.53
C LEU A 134 0.65 -5.33 13.69
N ASN A 135 -0.48 -5.08 14.35
CA ASN A 135 -0.88 -3.73 14.73
C ASN A 135 -0.32 -3.42 16.11
N GLY A 136 0.42 -2.32 16.23
CA GLY A 136 0.84 -1.74 17.50
C GLY A 136 -0.17 -0.75 18.04
N ASN A 137 0.15 -0.10 19.16
CA ASN A 137 -0.76 0.90 19.74
C ASN A 137 -0.91 2.12 18.83
N HIS A 138 0.08 2.46 18.01
CA HIS A 138 -0.01 3.59 17.09
C HIS A 138 -1.05 3.37 15.98
N GLU A 139 -1.17 2.16 15.43
CA GLU A 139 -2.23 1.82 14.48
C GLU A 139 -3.63 1.95 15.10
N PHE A 140 -3.79 1.46 16.34
CA PHE A 140 -5.05 1.59 17.08
C PHE A 140 -5.40 3.05 17.38
N MET A 141 -4.43 3.86 17.84
CA MET A 141 -4.63 5.28 18.10
C MET A 141 -5.05 6.02 16.83
N ASN A 142 -4.37 5.80 15.71
CA ASN A 142 -4.70 6.43 14.42
C ASN A 142 -6.12 6.09 13.97
N ILE A 143 -6.55 4.82 14.05
CA ILE A 143 -7.92 4.41 13.69
C ILE A 143 -8.96 5.03 14.65
N ALA A 144 -8.62 5.21 15.92
CA ALA A 144 -9.47 5.88 16.90
C ALA A 144 -9.51 7.42 16.73
N GLY A 145 -8.77 7.98 15.78
CA GLY A 145 -8.67 9.43 15.55
C GLY A 145 -7.69 10.12 16.50
N ASP A 146 -6.95 9.36 17.31
CA ASP A 146 -5.89 9.88 18.16
C ASP A 146 -4.57 9.96 17.38
N VAL A 147 -4.32 11.14 16.79
CA VAL A 147 -3.16 11.42 15.95
C VAL A 147 -2.10 12.28 16.64
N ARG A 148 -2.06 12.28 17.98
CA ARG A 148 -1.17 13.17 18.76
C ARG A 148 0.32 12.93 18.49
N TYR A 149 0.70 11.76 17.98
CA TYR A 149 2.08 11.41 17.63
C TYR A 149 2.40 11.53 16.14
N ALA A 150 1.39 11.82 15.31
CA ALA A 150 1.60 12.07 13.90
C ALA A 150 2.37 13.39 13.73
N THR A 151 3.44 13.36 12.95
CA THR A 151 4.15 14.59 12.60
C THR A 151 3.37 15.33 11.51
N GLN A 152 3.67 16.62 11.34
CA GLN A 152 3.13 17.37 10.20
C GLN A 152 3.55 16.75 8.86
N GLN A 153 4.76 16.20 8.79
CA GLN A 153 5.25 15.52 7.59
C GLN A 153 4.45 14.24 7.31
N GLY A 154 4.24 13.38 8.31
CA GLY A 154 3.45 12.15 8.16
C GLY A 154 1.99 12.45 7.79
N SER A 155 1.39 13.47 8.41
CA SER A 155 0.05 13.94 8.03
C SER A 155 0.00 14.43 6.59
N THR A 156 1.02 15.17 6.16
CA THR A 156 1.13 15.68 4.77
C THR A 156 1.31 14.54 3.77
N ASP A 157 2.02 13.48 4.15
CA ASP A 157 2.20 12.28 3.32
C ASP A 157 0.85 11.63 2.99
N PHE A 158 0.00 11.41 4.01
CA PHE A 158 -1.37 10.91 3.80
C PHE A 158 -2.26 11.87 3.00
N LEU A 159 -2.14 13.19 3.22
CA LEU A 159 -2.90 14.17 2.43
C LEU A 159 -2.50 14.16 0.97
N ARG A 160 -1.19 14.10 0.67
CA ARG A 160 -0.67 13.98 -0.69
C ARG A 160 -1.20 12.71 -1.36
N TRP A 161 -1.13 11.58 -0.67
CA TRP A 161 -1.69 10.33 -1.14
C TRP A 161 -3.18 10.47 -1.47
N ARG A 162 -3.98 11.02 -0.56
CA ARG A 162 -5.42 11.26 -0.76
C ARG A 162 -5.71 12.16 -1.95
N THR A 163 -4.92 13.22 -2.15
CA THR A 163 -5.06 14.12 -3.30
C THR A 163 -4.85 13.37 -4.62
N VAL A 164 -3.81 12.54 -4.70
CA VAL A 164 -3.54 11.74 -5.90
C VAL A 164 -4.66 10.73 -6.16
N GLN A 165 -5.16 10.05 -5.12
CA GLN A 165 -6.32 9.15 -5.24
C GLN A 165 -7.55 9.89 -5.78
N GLY A 166 -7.86 11.07 -5.22
CA GLY A 166 -8.99 11.88 -5.68
C GLY A 166 -8.88 12.35 -7.13
N ILE A 167 -7.68 12.68 -7.60
CA ILE A 167 -7.44 12.99 -9.03
C ILE A 167 -7.77 11.76 -9.88
N GLY A 168 -7.27 10.59 -9.48
CA GLY A 168 -7.53 9.33 -10.15
C GLY A 168 -9.01 8.99 -10.26
N ASP A 169 -9.73 9.10 -9.14
CA ASP A 169 -11.18 8.84 -9.08
C ASP A 169 -11.97 9.82 -9.95
N ASN A 170 -11.59 11.10 -9.98
CA ASN A 170 -12.22 12.09 -10.85
C ASN A 170 -12.01 11.77 -12.33
N MET A 171 -10.80 11.34 -12.72
CA MET A 171 -10.50 10.93 -14.09
C MET A 171 -11.32 9.70 -14.48
N LYS A 172 -11.36 8.67 -13.61
CA LYS A 172 -12.20 7.47 -13.80
C LYS A 172 -13.68 7.83 -13.96
N SER A 173 -14.21 8.66 -13.06
CA SER A 173 -15.61 9.08 -13.10
C SER A 173 -15.96 9.82 -14.38
N SER A 174 -15.07 10.70 -14.85
CA SER A 174 -15.25 11.46 -16.10
C SER A 174 -15.28 10.54 -17.33
N CYS A 175 -14.41 9.52 -17.35
CA CYS A 175 -14.46 8.45 -18.35
C CYS A 175 -15.58 7.42 -18.10
N GLY A 176 -16.42 7.63 -17.11
CA GLY A 176 -17.64 6.87 -16.91
C GLY A 176 -17.49 5.56 -16.16
N CYS A 177 -16.37 5.36 -15.48
CA CYS A 177 -16.08 4.16 -14.70
C CYS A 177 -16.72 4.29 -13.32
N GLY A 178 -17.40 3.24 -12.86
CA GLY A 178 -18.08 3.27 -11.57
C GLY A 178 -17.08 3.27 -10.39
N PRO A 179 -17.44 3.86 -9.24
CA PRO A 179 -16.56 3.94 -8.06
C PRO A 179 -16.19 2.58 -7.46
N ALA A 180 -16.88 1.50 -7.85
CA ALA A 180 -16.66 0.13 -7.35
C ALA A 180 -15.89 -0.78 -8.33
N GLN A 181 -15.55 -0.30 -9.53
CA GLN A 181 -14.83 -1.08 -10.53
C GLN A 181 -13.35 -0.72 -10.44
N GLY A 182 -12.51 -1.66 -9.98
CA GLY A 182 -11.06 -1.46 -9.94
C GLY A 182 -10.44 -1.12 -11.31
N TRP A 183 -11.18 -1.40 -12.39
CA TRP A 183 -10.84 -1.13 -13.78
C TRP A 183 -12.03 -0.51 -14.52
N CYS A 184 -11.77 0.36 -15.48
CA CYS A 184 -12.75 0.72 -16.51
C CYS A 184 -12.92 -0.47 -17.46
N SER A 185 -13.69 -1.48 -17.07
CA SER A 185 -14.04 -2.58 -17.97
C SER A 185 -14.88 -2.04 -19.13
N ARG A 186 -14.50 -2.38 -20.37
CA ARG A 186 -15.38 -2.21 -21.55
C ARG A 186 -16.69 -2.95 -21.37
#